data_AF-A0AAV0B2L3-F1
#
_entry.id   AF-A0AAV0B2L3-F1
#
_cell.length_a   1.000
_cell.length_b   1.000
_cell.length_c   1.000
_cell.angle_alpha   90.00
_cell.angle_beta   90.00
_cell.angle_gamma   90.00
#
_symmetry.space_group_name_H-M   'P 1'
#
loop_
_entity.id
_entity.type
_entity.pdbx_description
1 polymer ?
#
loop_
_entity_poly.entity_id
_entity_poly.type
_entity_poly.pdbx_seq_one_letter_code
_entity_poly.pdbx_strand_id
1 'polypeptide(L)'
;VYCDGACSGNGRKGVQTPAGSGVWWQDTAKRLPGPAQSNNRAELYAIWLALQSDPDPNSKMEILTDSQYSINCFGKWLPKWLSNNYKKSSGEPVENQDLIEAIRLKLEFRDRLNPRGVVFTYVKGHSGDYGNTQADKLARIG
;
A
#
# COMPACT_ATOMS: atom_id res chain seq x y z
N VAL A 1 -3.93 9.60 -6.91
CA VAL A 1 -3.21 9.64 -5.62
C VAL A 1 -1.98 8.77 -5.76
N TYR A 2 -0.78 9.30 -5.50
CA TYR A 2 0.45 8.50 -5.57
C TYR A 2 0.82 7.98 -4.19
N CYS A 3 1.17 6.70 -4.10
CA CYS A 3 1.52 6.03 -2.84
C CYS A 3 2.86 5.31 -2.99
N ASP A 4 3.76 5.54 -2.03
CA ASP A 4 5.07 4.89 -1.99
C ASP A 4 5.48 4.56 -0.54
N GLY A 5 6.38 3.60 -0.39
CA GLY A 5 6.98 3.19 0.88
C GLY A 5 8.49 3.01 0.75
N ALA A 6 9.21 3.47 1.77
CA ALA A 6 10.67 3.39 1.81
C ALA A 6 11.13 2.73 3.11
N CYS A 7 12.04 1.76 3.01
CA CYS A 7 12.71 1.15 4.17
C CYS A 7 14.22 1.05 3.92
N SER A 8 15.02 1.77 4.73
CA SER A 8 16.47 1.88 4.52
C SER A 8 17.22 0.60 4.90
N GLY A 9 17.54 -0.29 3.96
CA GLY A 9 18.21 -1.57 4.29
C GLY A 9 17.27 -2.77 4.41
N ASN A 10 16.12 -2.67 3.75
CA ASN A 10 15.19 -3.77 3.51
C ASN A 10 15.93 -5.08 3.15
N GLY A 11 15.58 -6.19 3.82
CA GLY A 11 16.15 -7.51 3.55
C GLY A 11 17.50 -7.83 4.22
N ARG A 12 18.11 -6.90 4.97
CA ARG A 12 19.33 -7.18 5.74
C ARG A 12 19.00 -7.84 7.08
N LYS A 13 19.44 -9.09 7.27
CA LYS A 13 19.29 -9.80 8.54
C LYS A 13 19.94 -9.01 9.68
N GLY A 14 19.19 -8.79 10.77
CA GLY A 14 19.67 -8.12 11.98
C GLY A 14 19.64 -6.59 11.96
N VAL A 15 19.22 -5.96 10.86
CA VAL A 15 19.07 -4.50 10.79
C VAL A 15 17.58 -4.17 10.63
N GLN A 16 16.94 -3.74 11.72
CA GLN A 16 15.64 -3.07 11.63
C GLN A 16 15.88 -1.59 11.48
N THR A 17 15.62 -1.07 10.28
CA THR A 17 15.56 0.37 10.07
C THR A 17 14.11 0.82 10.03
N PRO A 18 13.84 2.06 10.46
CA PRO A 18 12.54 2.67 10.26
C PRO A 18 12.18 2.67 8.77
N ALA A 19 10.93 2.36 8.49
CA ALA A 19 10.28 2.53 7.21
C ALA A 19 9.27 3.68 7.29
N GLY A 20 9.07 4.35 6.16
CA GLY A 20 8.16 5.48 6.03
C GLY A 20 7.26 5.32 4.81
N SER A 21 6.10 5.95 4.87
CA SER A 21 5.04 5.91 3.87
C SER A 21 4.74 7.32 3.39
N GLY A 22 4.68 7.48 2.07
CA GLY A 22 4.42 8.74 1.39
C GLY A 22 3.14 8.69 0.57
N VAL A 23 2.29 9.72 0.70
CA VAL A 23 1.10 9.91 -0.12
C VAL A 23 1.13 11.29 -0.76
N TRP A 24 1.31 11.34 -2.07
CA TRP A 24 1.27 12.58 -2.85
C TRP A 24 -0.14 12.81 -3.43
N TRP A 25 -0.81 13.76 -2.78
CA TRP A 25 -2.12 14.37 -3.06
C TRP A 25 -2.48 15.33 -1.91
N GLN A 26 -2.03 14.99 -0.69
CA GLN A 26 -2.16 15.78 0.54
C GLN A 26 -0.82 15.90 1.30
N ASP A 27 0.31 15.71 0.62
CA ASP A 27 1.66 15.81 1.18
C ASP A 27 1.88 15.03 2.49
N THR A 28 1.34 13.82 2.55
CA THR A 28 1.42 13.01 3.77
C THR A 28 2.71 12.22 3.80
N ALA A 29 3.53 12.49 4.82
CA ALA A 29 4.65 11.65 5.22
C ALA A 29 4.36 11.05 6.61
N LYS A 30 4.43 9.72 6.73
CA LYS A 30 4.17 9.03 7.99
C LYS A 30 5.15 7.89 8.19
N ARG A 31 5.71 7.81 9.40
CA ARG A 31 6.45 6.64 9.86
C ARG A 31 5.55 5.41 9.87
N LEU A 32 6.04 4.28 9.36
CA LEU A 32 5.34 3.01 9.47
C LEU A 32 5.23 2.60 10.95
N PRO A 33 4.01 2.43 11.49
CA PRO A 33 3.83 2.10 12.89
C PRO A 33 4.16 0.63 13.19
N GLY A 34 4.51 0.38 14.45
CA GLY A 34 4.74 -0.96 14.98
C GLY A 34 6.13 -1.53 14.65
N PRO A 35 6.41 -2.77 15.10
CA PRO A 35 7.75 -3.35 15.01
C PRO A 35 8.09 -3.94 13.63
N ALA A 36 7.08 -4.25 12.81
CA ALA A 36 7.29 -4.78 11.47
C ALA A 36 7.68 -3.66 10.52
N GLN A 37 8.96 -3.60 10.15
CA GLN A 37 9.51 -2.56 9.28
C GLN A 37 10.01 -3.18 7.97
N SER A 38 9.32 -2.91 6.86
CA SER A 38 9.69 -3.39 5.52
C SER A 38 9.12 -2.48 4.44
N ASN A 39 9.69 -2.55 3.23
CA ASN A 39 9.22 -1.74 2.10
C ASN A 39 7.76 -2.07 1.74
N ASN A 40 7.47 -3.36 1.53
CA ASN A 40 6.14 -3.84 1.18
C ASN A 40 5.06 -3.41 2.19
N ARG A 41 5.41 -3.40 3.48
CA ARG A 41 4.47 -2.98 4.53
C ARG A 41 4.25 -1.46 4.51
N ALA A 42 5.31 -0.69 4.27
CA ALA A 42 5.21 0.76 4.11
C ALA A 42 4.41 1.17 2.86
N GLU A 43 4.57 0.45 1.75
CA GLU A 43 3.77 0.66 0.52
C GLU A 43 2.28 0.40 0.79
N LEU A 44 1.93 -0.71 1.46
CA LEU A 44 0.56 -0.99 1.88
C LEU A 44 0.02 0.08 2.84
N TYR A 45 0.83 0.52 3.80
CA TYR A 45 0.41 1.54 4.75
C TYR A 45 0.15 2.90 4.07
N ALA A 46 0.91 3.26 3.03
CA ALA A 46 0.64 4.44 2.21
C ALA A 46 -0.73 4.36 1.51
N ILE A 47 -1.08 3.19 0.95
CA ILE A 47 -2.40 2.92 0.36
C ILE A 47 -3.50 3.05 1.41
N TRP A 48 -3.30 2.47 2.59
CA TRP A 48 -4.26 2.58 3.69
C TRP A 48 -4.47 4.04 4.09
N LEU A 49 -3.39 4.82 4.24
CA LEU A 49 -3.47 6.26 4.54
C LEU A 49 -4.28 7.02 3.50
N ALA A 50 -4.02 6.80 2.20
CA ALA A 50 -4.76 7.43 1.11
C ALA A 50 -6.27 7.12 1.17
N LEU A 51 -6.63 5.87 1.48
CA LEU A 51 -8.03 5.46 1.62
C LEU A 51 -8.69 6.04 2.87
N GLN A 52 -7.94 6.29 3.95
CA GLN A 52 -8.47 6.94 5.16
C GLN A 52 -8.62 8.45 4.99
N SER A 53 -7.74 9.08 4.22
CA SER A 53 -7.70 10.54 4.08
C SER A 53 -8.64 11.08 3.00
N ASP A 54 -9.36 10.21 2.29
CA ASP A 54 -10.35 10.63 1.31
C ASP A 54 -11.59 11.24 2.00
N PRO A 55 -11.91 12.53 1.75
CA PRO A 55 -13.09 13.16 2.33
C PRO A 55 -14.41 12.62 1.74
N ASP A 56 -14.39 11.98 0.57
CA ASP A 56 -15.59 11.43 -0.07
C ASP A 56 -15.38 9.98 -0.54
N PRO A 57 -15.84 8.98 0.24
CA PRO A 57 -15.70 7.57 -0.13
C PRO A 57 -16.55 7.15 -1.34
N ASN A 58 -17.49 7.98 -1.80
CA ASN A 58 -18.28 7.73 -3.01
C ASN A 58 -17.56 8.20 -4.30
N SER A 59 -16.51 9.01 -4.15
CA SER A 59 -15.72 9.50 -5.27
C SER A 59 -14.86 8.39 -5.89
N LYS A 60 -14.48 8.57 -7.16
CA LYS A 60 -13.49 7.70 -7.81
C LYS A 60 -12.10 8.11 -7.36
N MET A 61 -11.30 7.13 -6.95
CA MET A 61 -9.90 7.26 -6.62
C MET A 61 -9.05 6.39 -7.54
N GLU A 62 -8.02 6.96 -8.13
CA GLU A 62 -6.96 6.20 -8.77
C GLU A 62 -5.73 6.22 -7.86
N ILE A 63 -5.25 5.03 -7.50
CA ILE A 63 -4.03 4.82 -6.72
C ILE A 63 -2.92 4.46 -7.70
N LEU A 64 -1.91 5.31 -7.77
CA LEU A 64 -0.71 5.13 -8.58
C LEU A 64 0.43 4.70 -7.65
N THR A 65 1.06 3.57 -7.95
CA THR A 65 2.19 3.05 -7.15
C THR A 65 3.12 2.22 -8.03
N ASP A 66 4.40 2.21 -7.71
CA ASP A 66 5.40 1.31 -8.30
C ASP A 66 5.52 -0.04 -7.55
N SER A 67 4.74 -0.22 -6.48
CA SER A 67 4.63 -1.46 -5.74
C SER A 67 3.87 -2.53 -6.53
N GLN A 68 4.61 -3.40 -7.22
CA GLN A 68 4.01 -4.62 -7.79
C GLN A 68 3.43 -5.52 -6.70
N TYR A 69 4.00 -5.52 -5.50
CA TYR A 69 3.48 -6.28 -4.37
C TYR A 69 2.05 -5.84 -4.04
N SER A 70 1.83 -4.53 -3.83
CA SER A 70 0.51 -3.98 -3.49
C SER A 70 -0.50 -4.22 -4.61
N ILE A 71 -0.12 -3.99 -5.87
CA ILE A 71 -1.00 -4.24 -7.03
C ILE A 71 -1.39 -5.71 -7.11
N ASN A 72 -0.44 -6.63 -6.94
CA ASN A 72 -0.74 -8.05 -6.98
C ASN A 72 -1.56 -8.52 -5.77
N CYS A 73 -1.36 -7.94 -4.58
CA CYS A 73 -2.21 -8.20 -3.41
C CYS A 73 -3.68 -8.03 -3.76
N PHE A 74 -4.09 -6.85 -4.22
CA PHE A 74 -5.52 -6.56 -4.46
C PHE A 74 -6.02 -6.99 -5.85
N GLY A 75 -5.14 -7.10 -6.85
CA GLY A 75 -5.51 -7.47 -8.22
C GLY A 75 -5.47 -8.96 -8.54
N LYS A 76 -4.65 -9.76 -7.84
CA LYS A 76 -4.43 -11.18 -8.19
C LYS A 76 -4.54 -12.15 -7.02
N TRP A 77 -3.97 -11.81 -5.88
CA TRP A 77 -3.76 -12.77 -4.81
C TRP A 77 -4.90 -12.81 -3.78
N LEU A 78 -5.53 -11.67 -3.50
CA LEU A 78 -6.56 -11.56 -2.48
C LEU A 78 -7.72 -12.57 -2.66
N PRO A 79 -8.28 -12.82 -3.86
CA PRO A 79 -9.36 -13.81 -4.00
C PRO A 79 -8.92 -15.21 -3.56
N LYS A 80 -7.69 -15.62 -3.91
CA LYS A 80 -7.15 -16.90 -3.50
C LYS A 80 -6.87 -16.95 -1.99
N TRP A 81 -6.33 -15.88 -1.42
CA TRP A 81 -6.08 -15.80 0.02
C TRP A 81 -7.37 -15.88 0.83
N LEU A 82 -8.44 -15.21 0.40
CA LEU A 82 -9.75 -15.31 1.04
C LEU A 82 -10.30 -16.75 1.03
N SER A 83 -10.17 -17.46 -0.10
CA SER A 83 -10.58 -18.87 -0.19
C SER A 83 -9.75 -19.83 0.67
N ASN A 84 -8.53 -19.42 1.05
CA ASN A 84 -7.57 -20.25 1.79
C ASN A 84 -7.23 -19.68 3.18
N ASN A 85 -8.13 -18.92 3.80
CA ASN A 85 -7.97 -18.34 5.14
C ASN A 85 -6.61 -17.63 5.33
N TYR A 86 -6.21 -16.83 4.34
CA TYR A 86 -4.93 -16.09 4.31
C TYR A 86 -3.69 -16.97 4.49
N LYS A 87 -3.69 -18.18 3.93
CA LYS A 87 -2.50 -19.05 3.88
C LYS A 87 -1.87 -19.07 2.47
N LYS A 88 -0.54 -19.03 2.43
CA LYS A 88 0.28 -19.30 1.24
C LYS A 88 0.17 -20.77 0.87
N SER A 89 0.61 -21.13 -0.35
CA SER A 89 0.66 -22.54 -0.79
C SER A 89 1.59 -23.41 0.07
N SER A 90 2.54 -22.79 0.77
CA SER A 90 3.42 -23.46 1.74
C SER A 90 2.73 -23.76 3.08
N GLY A 91 1.47 -23.33 3.28
CA GLY A 91 0.75 -23.44 4.55
C GLY A 91 1.00 -22.29 5.52
N GLU A 92 2.06 -21.51 5.28
CA GLU A 92 2.41 -20.33 6.08
C GLU A 92 1.38 -19.19 5.93
N PRO A 93 1.15 -18.38 6.97
CA PRO A 93 0.33 -17.17 6.87
C PRO A 93 0.84 -16.21 5.79
N VAL A 94 -0.09 -15.47 5.18
CA VAL A 94 0.22 -14.37 4.27
C VAL A 94 0.85 -13.22 5.07
N GLU A 95 1.95 -12.69 4.57
CA GLU A 95 2.62 -11.54 5.17
C GLU A 95 1.75 -10.28 5.04
N ASN A 96 1.81 -9.40 6.05
CA ASN A 96 1.02 -8.16 6.11
C ASN A 96 -0.50 -8.35 6.04
N GLN A 97 -0.99 -9.54 6.42
CA GLN A 97 -2.42 -9.87 6.41
C GLN A 97 -3.27 -8.80 7.10
N ASP A 98 -2.79 -8.26 8.22
CA ASP A 98 -3.48 -7.24 8.99
C ASP A 98 -3.77 -5.97 8.18
N LEU A 99 -2.79 -5.45 7.43
CA LEU A 99 -2.98 -4.29 6.56
C LEU A 99 -3.79 -4.65 5.31
N ILE A 100 -3.53 -5.81 4.72
CA ILE A 100 -4.27 -6.28 3.53
C ILE A 100 -5.76 -6.40 3.85
N GLU A 101 -6.12 -6.94 5.01
CA GLU A 101 -7.49 -7.06 5.46
C GLU A 101 -8.13 -5.69 5.73
N ALA A 102 -7.42 -4.78 6.40
CA ALA A 102 -7.90 -3.42 6.64
C ALA A 102 -8.16 -2.65 5.33
N ILE A 103 -7.27 -2.78 4.34
CA ILE A 103 -7.42 -2.17 3.02
C ILE A 103 -8.58 -2.82 2.26
N ARG A 104 -8.67 -4.16 2.25
CA ARG A 104 -9.79 -4.90 1.63
C ARG A 104 -11.13 -4.37 2.12
N LEU A 105 -11.32 -4.27 3.44
CA LEU A 105 -12.57 -3.79 4.03
C LEU A 105 -12.93 -2.38 3.55
N LYS A 106 -11.93 -1.50 3.39
CA LYS A 106 -12.12 -0.15 2.87
C LYS A 106 -12.48 -0.16 1.38
N LEU A 107 -11.84 -1.01 0.58
CA LEU A 107 -12.16 -1.19 -0.84
C LEU A 107 -13.60 -1.72 -1.00
N GLU A 108 -13.98 -2.77 -0.28
CA GLU A 108 -15.33 -3.34 -0.34
C GLU A 108 -16.41 -2.35 0.10
N PHE A 109 -16.12 -1.52 1.11
CA PHE A 109 -17.01 -0.45 1.52
C PHE A 109 -17.24 0.54 0.38
N ARG A 110 -16.17 0.96 -0.30
CA ARG A 110 -16.26 1.89 -1.43
C ARG A 110 -16.95 1.27 -2.64
N ASP A 111 -16.69 0.00 -2.95
CA ASP A 111 -17.33 -0.69 -4.07
C ASP A 111 -18.86 -0.79 -3.91
N ARG A 112 -19.35 -0.87 -2.67
CA ARG A 112 -20.80 -0.83 -2.37
C ARG A 112 -21.41 0.55 -2.62
N LEU A 113 -20.65 1.62 -2.45
CA LEU A 113 -21.09 2.99 -2.73
C LEU A 113 -20.99 3.31 -4.23
N ASN A 114 -19.85 2.95 -4.82
CA ASN A 114 -19.51 3.19 -6.22
C ASN A 114 -18.68 2.01 -6.76
N PRO A 115 -19.24 1.13 -7.60
CA PRO A 115 -18.59 -0.10 -8.09
C PRO A 115 -17.30 0.08 -8.92
N ARG A 116 -16.86 1.32 -9.16
CA ARG A 116 -15.56 1.65 -9.79
C ARG A 116 -14.78 2.67 -8.95
N GLY A 117 -15.01 2.66 -7.63
CA GLY A 117 -14.59 3.70 -6.71
C GLY A 117 -13.09 3.74 -6.47
N VAL A 118 -12.36 2.62 -6.66
CA VAL A 118 -10.89 2.59 -6.57
C VAL A 118 -10.29 1.79 -7.72
N VAL A 119 -9.29 2.36 -8.39
CA VAL A 119 -8.48 1.70 -9.42
C VAL A 119 -7.01 1.76 -9.03
N PHE A 120 -6.28 0.65 -9.24
CA PHE A 120 -4.83 0.60 -9.05
C PHE A 120 -4.12 0.65 -10.40
N THR A 121 -3.19 1.59 -10.53
CA THR A 121 -2.38 1.80 -11.73
C THR A 121 -0.91 1.66 -11.37
N TYR A 122 -0.22 0.76 -12.08
CA TYR A 122 1.24 0.63 -11.94
C TYR A 122 1.93 1.81 -12.61
N VAL A 123 2.81 2.47 -11.87
CA VAL A 123 3.78 3.42 -12.43
C VAL A 123 5.17 2.83 -12.31
N LYS A 124 6.05 3.16 -13.26
CA LYS A 124 7.42 2.66 -13.21
C LYS A 124 8.21 3.47 -12.19
N GLY A 125 8.76 2.81 -11.18
CA GLY A 125 9.64 3.45 -10.20
C GLY A 125 10.85 4.13 -10.87
N HIS A 126 11.27 5.27 -10.32
CA HIS A 126 12.41 6.07 -10.79
C HIS A 126 12.40 6.43 -12.29
N SER A 127 11.22 6.47 -12.93
CA SER A 127 11.09 6.72 -14.38
C SER A 127 10.84 8.18 -14.78
N GLY A 128 10.94 9.12 -13.84
CA GLY A 128 10.64 10.54 -14.09
C GLY A 128 9.17 10.92 -13.90
N ASP A 129 8.30 10.01 -13.42
CA ASP A 129 6.97 10.38 -12.95
C ASP A 129 7.10 11.32 -11.73
N TYR A 130 6.64 12.55 -11.89
CA TYR A 130 6.77 13.59 -10.87
C TYR A 130 6.02 13.21 -9.59
N GLY A 131 4.81 12.65 -9.71
CA GLY A 131 3.99 12.28 -8.55
C GLY A 131 4.59 11.13 -7.76
N ASN A 132 5.11 10.11 -8.43
CA ASN A 132 5.84 9.02 -7.79
C ASN A 132 7.11 9.54 -7.11
N THR A 133 7.83 10.47 -7.76
CA THR A 133 9.02 11.10 -7.18
C THR A 133 8.69 11.89 -5.90
N GLN A 134 7.53 12.54 -5.82
CA GLN A 134 7.12 13.22 -4.58
C GLN A 134 6.69 12.23 -3.50
N ALA A 135 5.95 11.17 -3.86
CA ALA A 135 5.58 10.12 -2.91
C ALA A 135 6.82 9.44 -2.31
N ASP A 136 7.83 9.12 -3.12
CA ASP A 136 9.12 8.57 -2.69
C ASP A 136 9.86 9.50 -1.72
N LYS A 137 9.86 10.81 -1.99
CA LYS A 137 10.43 11.81 -1.06
C LYS A 137 9.69 11.82 0.27
N LEU A 138 8.35 11.82 0.26
CA LEU A 138 7.53 11.79 1.46
C LEU A 138 7.75 10.48 2.24
N ALA A 139 7.89 9.35 1.55
CA ALA A 139 8.17 8.06 2.16
C ALA A 139 9.54 8.04 2.88
N ARG A 140 10.55 8.72 2.35
CA ARG A 140 11.86 8.87 3.02
C ARG A 140 11.84 9.87 4.18
N ILE A 141 10.92 10.82 4.18
CA ILE A 141 10.74 11.79 5.28
C ILE A 141 10.02 11.14 6.47
N GLY A 142 9.06 10.25 6.20
CA GLY A 142 8.27 9.55 7.21
C GLY A 142 9.09 8.59 8.07
#